data_AF-A0ABD2MIL9-F1
#
_entry.id   AF-A0ABD2MIL9-F1
#
_cell.length_a   1.000
_cell.length_b   1.000
_cell.length_c   1.000
_cell.angle_alpha   90.00
_cell.angle_beta   90.00
_cell.angle_gamma   90.00
#
_symmetry.space_group_name_H-M   'P 1'
#
loop_
_entity.id
_entity.type
_entity.pdbx_description
1 polymer ?
#
loop_
_entity_poly.entity_id
_entity_poly.type
_entity_poly.pdbx_seq_one_letter_code
_entity_poly.pdbx_strand_id
1 'polypeptide(L)'
;MEKKYQVTHMNQPLWNFNINMENKWTQQSRKYEQHKSPCILSSLDPVNLNISQTMTDESPVFNGNLESLNLLNDINESNETKSVRLLNDNEELLVPSEERFLSDLNIKRGKKIKVVSIFGNTGEGKSHTLNHAFFDGENVFKTSPSQVSCTLGVWAMFNPKLNMLCLDTEGLLGISKKEQQRLRLLLKILAVSDIVIYRTRAERLQRDMYSFLGGASKSYKNHFNRAFQQFKEKNDIDKSISLGPGLIIFHETRHTDTLDASTSVTESAEDIIRSNFSELQLEYDAFSFIKYVGIQNKDSPTSFKELRIAVMKELESTEIRSPREAKYIYLILKSLNQKFQTKISEVQPDMYLPAFFTCQDKCASCHTSCSLSTGHKEDGEPHDNPKTCEFQHQFQNCIYLCKKCYMRGEKTVVTPSYKSVTENSWSSLFNYVWSGYVISCKKCGEIYRSRQHWYGNKDPEECAVIPEIVHVWPGVTLIKEY
;
A
#
# COMPACT_ATOMS: atom_id res chain seq x y z
N MET A 1 -21.97 11.02 64.52
CA MET A 1 -20.61 11.59 64.42
C MET A 1 -20.51 12.33 63.09
N GLU A 2 -20.68 13.65 63.13
CA GLU A 2 -20.45 14.57 62.01
C GLU A 2 -18.99 15.04 61.97
N LYS A 3 -18.56 15.45 60.76
CA LYS A 3 -17.49 16.41 60.32
C LYS A 3 -16.88 15.83 59.03
N LYS A 4 -17.02 16.35 57.81
CA LYS A 4 -17.16 17.69 57.19
C LYS A 4 -15.89 18.57 57.25
N TYR A 5 -15.40 18.91 56.04
CA TYR A 5 -14.53 20.04 55.61
C TYR A 5 -13.00 19.92 55.91
N GLN A 6 -12.02 20.43 55.13
CA GLN A 6 -11.97 21.34 53.96
C GLN A 6 -10.52 21.53 53.39
N VAL A 7 -10.42 21.97 52.12
CA VAL A 7 -9.42 22.85 51.41
C VAL A 7 -7.92 22.44 51.37
N THR A 8 -7.21 22.46 50.23
CA THR A 8 -6.44 23.63 49.68
C THR A 8 -5.70 23.21 48.39
N HIS A 9 -6.00 23.83 47.24
CA HIS A 9 -5.26 24.90 46.51
C HIS A 9 -4.37 24.43 45.33
N MET A 10 -4.81 24.78 44.11
CA MET A 10 -3.96 25.08 42.95
C MET A 10 -3.35 26.48 43.11
N ASN A 11 -2.09 26.64 42.69
CA ASN A 11 -1.54 27.83 42.02
C ASN A 11 -0.19 27.47 41.36
N GLN A 12 -0.08 27.69 40.04
CA GLN A 12 1.16 27.91 39.28
C GLN A 12 1.42 29.43 39.19
N PRO A 13 2.47 29.95 38.51
CA PRO A 13 3.85 29.48 38.23
C PRO A 13 4.89 30.58 38.62
N LEU A 14 6.20 30.36 38.39
CA LEU A 14 7.10 31.32 37.69
C LEU A 14 8.56 30.83 37.63
N TRP A 15 9.19 31.28 36.56
CA TRP A 15 10.53 31.03 36.03
C TRP A 15 11.68 31.45 36.95
N ASN A 16 12.77 30.68 36.93
CA ASN A 16 14.16 31.16 36.81
C ASN A 16 15.11 30.00 37.11
N PHE A 17 15.93 29.58 36.15
CA PHE A 17 17.29 29.16 36.51
C PHE A 17 18.28 29.45 35.40
N ASN A 18 19.37 30.05 35.87
CA ASN A 18 20.43 30.73 35.14
C ASN A 18 21.58 29.76 34.84
N ILE A 19 22.33 30.12 33.81
CA ILE A 19 23.53 29.48 33.28
C ILE A 19 24.70 29.62 34.29
N ASN A 20 25.50 28.57 34.55
CA ASN A 20 26.94 28.46 34.22
C ASN A 20 27.71 27.34 34.97
N MET A 21 28.80 26.89 34.31
CA MET A 21 30.02 26.21 34.82
C MET A 21 29.92 24.75 35.28
N GLU A 22 30.93 23.88 35.15
CA GLU A 22 32.10 23.69 34.26
C GLU A 22 32.76 22.36 34.74
N ASN A 23 33.37 21.61 33.82
CA ASN A 23 34.51 20.70 33.99
C ASN A 23 34.63 19.76 35.21
N LYS A 24 34.72 18.44 34.94
CA LYS A 24 35.84 17.55 35.36
C LYS A 24 35.64 16.12 34.85
N TRP A 25 36.46 15.73 33.86
CA TRP A 25 36.74 14.33 33.54
C TRP A 25 38.16 14.01 34.04
N THR A 26 38.28 13.03 34.93
CA THR A 26 39.55 12.48 35.40
C THR A 26 39.81 11.11 34.79
N GLN A 27 41.05 10.96 34.33
CA GLN A 27 41.71 9.77 33.81
C GLN A 27 41.76 8.63 34.82
N GLN A 28 41.65 7.39 34.34
CA GLN A 28 42.46 6.29 34.84
C GLN A 28 42.73 5.25 33.75
N SER A 29 44.01 5.00 33.52
CA SER A 29 44.60 4.14 32.50
C SER A 29 44.86 2.72 33.04
N ARG A 30 44.65 1.69 32.21
CA ARG A 30 45.41 0.42 32.28
C ARG A 30 45.69 -0.13 30.87
N LYS A 31 46.96 -0.50 30.69
CA LYS A 31 47.62 -1.04 29.50
C LYS A 31 47.03 -2.39 29.07
N TYR A 32 46.99 -2.65 27.76
CA TYR A 32 47.20 -3.97 27.17
C TYR A 32 47.84 -3.84 25.77
N GLU A 33 48.64 -4.85 25.44
CA GLU A 33 49.72 -4.89 24.45
C GLU A 33 49.28 -4.94 22.97
N GLN A 34 50.21 -4.51 22.11
CA GLN A 34 50.11 -4.47 20.66
C GLN A 34 50.22 -5.87 20.05
N HIS A 35 49.22 -6.26 19.25
CA HIS A 35 49.40 -7.24 18.18
C HIS A 35 48.86 -6.70 16.84
N LYS A 36 49.67 -6.87 15.80
CA LYS A 36 49.61 -6.29 14.45
C LYS A 36 48.41 -6.79 13.64
N SER A 37 47.81 -5.89 12.84
CA SER A 37 47.04 -6.21 11.63
C SER A 37 47.45 -5.23 10.52
N PRO A 38 47.88 -5.67 9.33
CA PRO A 38 48.30 -4.76 8.27
C PRO A 38 47.16 -4.34 7.35
N CYS A 39 47.37 -3.17 6.77
CA CYS A 39 46.46 -2.26 6.09
C CYS A 39 45.91 -2.72 4.73
N ILE A 40 44.66 -2.33 4.48
CA ILE A 40 44.16 -1.46 3.38
C ILE A 40 45.08 -1.39 2.13
N LEU A 41 44.56 -1.87 1.00
CA LEU A 41 45.15 -1.68 -0.32
C LEU A 41 44.49 -0.53 -1.07
N SER A 42 45.35 0.36 -1.56
CA SER A 42 45.13 1.62 -2.25
C SER A 42 44.94 1.46 -3.77
N SER A 43 44.32 2.49 -4.35
CA SER A 43 44.15 2.83 -5.77
C SER A 43 45.29 2.39 -6.70
N LEU A 44 44.93 1.82 -7.85
CA LEU A 44 45.83 1.51 -8.96
C LEU A 44 45.58 2.52 -10.09
N ASP A 45 46.64 3.25 -10.46
CA ASP A 45 46.78 4.01 -11.70
C ASP A 45 48.07 3.56 -12.43
N PRO A 46 48.20 3.80 -13.75
CA PRO A 46 48.79 2.86 -14.68
C PRO A 46 50.32 2.96 -14.84
N VAL A 47 50.93 1.83 -15.20
CA VAL A 47 52.37 1.68 -15.42
C VAL A 47 52.76 2.23 -16.79
N ASN A 48 53.77 3.10 -16.77
CA ASN A 48 54.51 3.61 -17.91
C ASN A 48 55.75 2.72 -18.14
N LEU A 49 55.98 2.23 -19.36
CA LEU A 49 57.22 1.58 -19.78
C LEU A 49 57.80 2.38 -20.96
N ASN A 50 58.92 3.07 -20.70
CA ASN A 50 59.73 3.80 -21.69
C ASN A 50 60.64 2.83 -22.47
N ILE A 51 60.64 2.91 -23.80
CA ILE A 51 61.84 2.70 -24.63
C ILE A 51 61.86 3.73 -25.78
N SER A 52 63.04 4.32 -25.99
CA SER A 52 63.34 5.53 -26.76
C SER A 52 63.53 5.36 -28.27
N GLN A 53 63.21 6.44 -28.99
CA GLN A 53 63.84 7.02 -30.21
C GLN A 53 63.97 6.18 -31.50
N THR A 54 63.31 6.62 -32.58
CA THR A 54 63.93 7.35 -33.73
C THR A 54 62.87 7.67 -34.81
N MET A 55 63.14 8.73 -35.58
CA MET A 55 62.23 9.40 -36.51
C MET A 55 61.98 8.62 -37.81
N THR A 56 60.80 8.80 -38.42
CA THR A 56 60.59 9.18 -39.84
C THR A 56 59.10 9.34 -40.15
N ASP A 57 58.85 10.18 -41.14
CA ASP A 57 57.63 10.84 -41.55
C ASP A 57 56.51 9.97 -42.14
N GLU A 58 55.32 10.59 -42.19
CA GLU A 58 54.16 10.35 -43.07
C GLU A 58 53.23 9.15 -42.78
N SER A 59 52.04 9.45 -42.24
CA SER A 59 50.84 8.63 -42.43
C SER A 59 49.68 9.49 -42.99
N PRO A 60 48.94 8.99 -43.99
CA PRO A 60 47.87 9.74 -44.64
C PRO A 60 46.57 9.65 -43.83
N VAL A 61 45.82 10.76 -43.84
CA VAL A 61 44.44 10.85 -43.36
C VAL A 61 43.56 9.88 -44.14
N PHE A 62 43.03 8.86 -43.47
CA PHE A 62 41.92 8.04 -43.98
C PHE A 62 40.64 8.43 -43.22
N ASN A 63 39.82 9.27 -43.86
CA ASN A 63 38.43 9.49 -43.47
C ASN A 63 37.64 8.23 -43.81
N GLY A 64 37.33 7.42 -42.80
CA GLY A 64 36.36 6.33 -42.88
C GLY A 64 35.31 6.53 -41.79
N ASN A 65 34.07 6.81 -42.20
CA ASN A 65 32.90 6.80 -41.34
C ASN A 65 32.84 5.49 -40.54
N LEU A 66 33.06 5.57 -39.22
CA LEU A 66 32.65 4.52 -38.30
C LEU A 66 31.14 4.66 -38.09
N GLU A 67 30.37 4.09 -39.01
CA GLU A 67 28.99 3.72 -38.75
C GLU A 67 28.98 2.85 -37.49
N SER A 68 28.27 3.32 -36.49
CA SER A 68 28.01 2.61 -35.25
C SER A 68 27.40 1.26 -35.62
N LEU A 69 28.15 0.18 -35.37
CA LEU A 69 27.66 -1.19 -35.47
C LEU A 69 26.40 -1.32 -34.59
N ASN A 70 25.25 -1.21 -35.25
CA ASN A 70 23.95 -1.57 -34.73
C ASN A 70 23.95 -3.06 -34.38
N LEU A 71 24.39 -3.39 -33.16
CA LEU A 71 24.16 -4.67 -32.50
C LEU A 71 22.67 -4.78 -32.09
N LEU A 72 21.76 -4.60 -33.04
CA LEU A 72 20.32 -4.72 -32.83
C LEU A 72 19.66 -5.83 -33.67
N ASN A 73 20.40 -6.59 -34.48
CA ASN A 73 19.76 -7.46 -35.48
C ASN A 73 20.26 -8.91 -35.58
N ASP A 74 20.78 -9.54 -34.51
CA ASP A 74 21.09 -10.98 -34.54
C ASP A 74 20.81 -11.72 -33.22
N ILE A 75 19.58 -11.63 -32.72
CA ILE A 75 18.98 -12.68 -31.86
C ILE A 75 17.54 -12.92 -32.36
N ASN A 76 17.42 -13.41 -33.59
CA ASN A 76 16.23 -14.10 -34.07
C ASN A 76 16.55 -15.61 -34.15
N GLU A 77 16.63 -16.24 -32.98
CA GLU A 77 16.25 -17.64 -32.82
C GLU A 77 14.98 -17.68 -31.98
N SER A 78 13.95 -18.31 -32.52
CA SER A 78 12.58 -18.43 -32.03
C SER A 78 12.48 -19.00 -30.60
N ASN A 79 12.53 -18.13 -29.59
CA ASN A 79 12.09 -18.43 -28.23
C ASN A 79 10.82 -17.63 -27.92
N GLU A 80 9.71 -17.93 -28.61
CA GLU A 80 8.39 -17.41 -28.22
C GLU A 80 8.05 -17.94 -26.83
N THR A 81 7.98 -17.05 -25.85
CA THR A 81 7.46 -17.37 -24.52
C THR A 81 6.00 -17.78 -24.66
N LYS A 82 5.64 -18.98 -24.20
CA LYS A 82 4.26 -19.46 -24.27
C LYS A 82 3.32 -18.62 -23.39
N SER A 83 3.84 -18.02 -22.31
CA SER A 83 3.08 -17.17 -21.40
C SER A 83 2.77 -15.79 -21.99
N VAL A 84 1.66 -15.21 -21.54
CA VAL A 84 1.17 -13.90 -21.95
C VAL A 84 1.54 -12.86 -20.90
N ARG A 85 2.21 -11.78 -21.29
CA ARG A 85 2.50 -10.66 -20.38
C ARG A 85 1.24 -9.83 -20.17
N LEU A 86 0.69 -9.83 -18.96
CA LEU A 86 -0.51 -9.06 -18.62
C LEU A 86 -0.18 -7.62 -18.22
N LEU A 87 0.81 -7.45 -17.34
CA LEU A 87 1.21 -6.16 -16.80
C LEU A 87 2.70 -5.93 -17.05
N ASN A 88 3.06 -4.73 -17.48
CA ASN A 88 4.46 -4.34 -17.63
C ASN A 88 5.03 -3.72 -16.33
N ASP A 89 6.27 -3.29 -16.42
CA ASP A 89 7.05 -2.63 -15.36
C ASP A 89 6.57 -1.22 -15.00
N ASN A 90 5.70 -0.64 -15.81
CA ASN A 90 5.00 0.62 -15.55
C ASN A 90 3.57 0.39 -15.04
N GLU A 91 3.22 -0.85 -14.69
CA GLU A 91 1.87 -1.26 -14.28
C GLU A 91 0.79 -1.03 -15.34
N GLU A 92 1.15 -1.03 -16.62
CA GLU A 92 0.20 -0.91 -17.70
C GLU A 92 -0.34 -2.28 -18.06
N LEU A 93 -1.67 -2.41 -18.10
CA LEU A 93 -2.35 -3.61 -18.56
C LEU A 93 -2.22 -3.69 -20.08
N LEU A 94 -1.42 -4.65 -20.56
CA LEU A 94 -1.09 -4.81 -21.98
C LEU A 94 -2.23 -5.43 -22.80
N VAL A 95 -3.20 -6.04 -22.13
CA VAL A 95 -4.34 -6.69 -22.77
C VAL A 95 -5.53 -5.72 -22.83
N PRO A 96 -5.95 -5.26 -24.02
CA PRO A 96 -6.88 -4.13 -24.17
C PRO A 96 -8.36 -4.49 -23.94
N SER A 97 -8.74 -5.76 -24.11
CA SER A 97 -10.13 -6.21 -23.98
C SER A 97 -10.26 -7.61 -23.37
N GLU A 98 -11.48 -7.94 -22.93
CA GLU A 98 -11.84 -9.27 -22.43
C GLU A 98 -11.63 -10.35 -23.50
N GLU A 99 -12.03 -10.07 -24.74
CA GLU A 99 -11.91 -11.02 -25.85
C GLU A 99 -10.44 -11.35 -26.12
N ARG A 100 -9.57 -10.33 -26.05
CA ARG A 100 -8.14 -10.52 -26.23
C ARG A 100 -7.53 -11.30 -25.07
N PHE A 101 -7.94 -11.03 -23.84
CA PHE A 101 -7.52 -11.79 -22.66
C PHE A 101 -7.86 -13.28 -22.78
N LEU A 102 -9.09 -13.59 -23.19
CA LEU A 102 -9.53 -14.97 -23.39
C LEU A 102 -8.79 -15.64 -24.55
N SER A 103 -8.61 -14.93 -25.67
CA SER A 103 -7.94 -15.46 -26.86
C SER A 103 -6.45 -15.73 -26.61
N ASP A 104 -5.72 -14.77 -26.03
CA ASP A 104 -4.27 -14.89 -25.80
C ASP A 104 -3.94 -16.00 -24.79
N LEU A 105 -4.81 -16.21 -23.79
CA LEU A 105 -4.66 -17.29 -22.82
C LEU A 105 -5.30 -18.62 -23.27
N ASN A 106 -5.88 -18.68 -24.47
CA ASN A 106 -6.60 -19.84 -25.00
C ASN A 106 -7.69 -20.36 -24.03
N ILE A 107 -8.45 -19.44 -23.45
CA ILE A 107 -9.57 -19.71 -22.53
C ILE A 107 -10.89 -19.56 -23.28
N LYS A 108 -11.74 -20.59 -23.21
CA LYS A 108 -13.09 -20.54 -23.79
C LYS A 108 -13.98 -19.55 -23.03
N ARG A 109 -14.87 -18.84 -23.73
CA ARG A 109 -15.90 -17.98 -23.13
C ARG A 109 -16.76 -18.76 -22.13
N GLY A 110 -17.13 -18.11 -21.02
CA GLY A 110 -17.91 -18.72 -19.94
C GLY A 110 -17.14 -19.74 -19.08
N LYS A 111 -15.86 -20.02 -19.37
CA LYS A 111 -15.08 -20.97 -18.59
C LYS A 111 -14.79 -20.40 -17.20
N LYS A 112 -15.20 -21.14 -16.16
CA LYS A 112 -14.92 -20.82 -14.76
C LYS A 112 -13.59 -21.44 -14.34
N ILE A 113 -12.71 -20.62 -13.77
CA ILE A 113 -11.35 -21.00 -13.40
C ILE A 113 -10.99 -20.41 -12.03
N LYS A 114 -9.91 -20.95 -11.45
CA LYS A 114 -9.22 -20.35 -10.31
C LYS A 114 -7.89 -19.75 -10.72
N VAL A 115 -7.39 -18.83 -9.92
CA VAL A 115 -6.14 -18.10 -10.14
C VAL A 115 -5.14 -18.49 -9.06
N VAL A 116 -3.93 -18.84 -9.48
CA VAL A 116 -2.81 -19.10 -8.57
C VAL A 116 -1.66 -18.22 -8.96
N SER A 117 -1.19 -17.40 -8.01
CA SER A 117 -0.04 -16.52 -8.21
C SER A 117 1.14 -16.98 -7.37
N ILE A 118 2.35 -16.67 -7.82
CA ILE A 118 3.58 -16.89 -7.05
C ILE A 118 4.31 -15.58 -6.76
N PHE A 119 4.76 -15.40 -5.53
CA PHE A 119 5.58 -14.29 -5.03
C PHE A 119 6.85 -14.83 -4.37
N GLY A 120 7.82 -13.95 -4.14
CA GLY A 120 9.12 -14.30 -3.57
C GLY A 120 10.21 -13.38 -4.09
N ASN A 121 11.36 -13.37 -3.41
CA ASN A 121 12.50 -12.55 -3.77
C ASN A 121 13.01 -12.90 -5.18
N THR A 122 13.70 -11.94 -5.80
CA THR A 122 14.38 -12.18 -7.08
C THR A 122 15.39 -13.30 -6.90
N GLY A 123 15.50 -14.19 -7.90
CA GLY A 123 16.45 -15.32 -7.85
C GLY A 123 15.96 -16.56 -7.09
N GLU A 124 14.80 -16.54 -6.44
CA GLU A 124 14.30 -17.72 -5.70
C GLU A 124 13.65 -18.82 -6.56
N GLY A 125 13.65 -18.66 -7.88
CA GLY A 125 13.19 -19.68 -8.83
C GLY A 125 11.66 -19.80 -8.93
N LYS A 126 10.93 -18.66 -8.95
CA LYS A 126 9.46 -18.61 -9.07
C LYS A 126 8.96 -19.21 -10.38
N SER A 127 9.42 -18.71 -11.51
CA SER A 127 9.07 -19.20 -12.85
C SER A 127 9.43 -20.68 -13.01
N HIS A 128 10.61 -21.09 -12.51
CA HIS A 128 11.03 -22.48 -12.44
C HIS A 128 10.05 -23.33 -11.60
N THR A 129 9.65 -22.85 -10.43
CA THR A 129 8.67 -23.53 -9.57
C THR A 129 7.35 -23.74 -10.30
N LEU A 130 6.82 -22.72 -10.99
CA LEU A 130 5.57 -22.85 -11.74
C LEU A 130 5.68 -23.89 -12.87
N ASN A 131 6.75 -23.80 -13.67
CA ASN A 131 7.01 -24.72 -14.78
C ASN A 131 7.05 -26.17 -14.31
N HIS A 132 7.84 -26.47 -13.26
CA HIS A 132 8.01 -27.83 -12.77
C HIS A 132 6.82 -28.34 -11.94
N ALA A 133 6.16 -27.49 -11.16
CA ALA A 133 5.03 -27.91 -10.33
C ALA A 133 3.75 -28.12 -11.14
N PHE A 134 3.50 -27.30 -12.17
CA PHE A 134 2.20 -27.22 -12.82
C PHE A 134 2.24 -27.47 -14.33
N PHE A 135 3.38 -27.34 -15.00
CA PHE A 135 3.51 -27.52 -16.46
C PHE A 135 4.45 -28.67 -16.83
N ASP A 136 4.55 -29.67 -15.95
CA ASP A 136 5.32 -30.90 -16.19
C ASP A 136 6.80 -30.63 -16.58
N GLY A 137 7.36 -29.49 -16.13
CA GLY A 137 8.74 -29.07 -16.44
C GLY A 137 8.91 -28.30 -17.75
N GLU A 138 7.84 -28.06 -18.51
CA GLU A 138 7.91 -27.25 -19.73
C GLU A 138 8.28 -25.80 -19.41
N ASN A 139 9.12 -25.19 -20.26
CA ASN A 139 9.57 -23.81 -20.13
C ASN A 139 8.47 -22.82 -20.60
N VAL A 140 7.35 -22.80 -19.88
CA VAL A 140 6.19 -21.95 -20.16
C VAL A 140 6.47 -20.51 -19.75
N PHE A 141 6.93 -20.33 -18.51
CA PHE A 141 7.41 -19.04 -18.01
C PHE A 141 8.92 -18.98 -18.17
N LYS A 142 9.42 -17.89 -18.76
CA LYS A 142 10.84 -17.71 -19.03
C LYS A 142 11.64 -17.80 -17.74
N THR A 143 12.63 -18.69 -17.70
CA THR A 143 13.63 -18.74 -16.64
C THR A 143 14.92 -18.07 -17.12
N SER A 144 15.64 -17.41 -16.21
CA SER A 144 16.94 -16.81 -16.50
C SER A 144 17.91 -17.10 -15.37
N PRO A 145 19.15 -17.54 -15.67
CA PRO A 145 20.20 -17.71 -14.66
C PRO A 145 20.87 -16.38 -14.29
N SER A 146 20.56 -15.28 -14.99
CA SER A 146 21.23 -13.99 -14.80
C SER A 146 20.71 -13.25 -13.57
N GLN A 147 21.65 -12.71 -12.79
CA GLN A 147 21.38 -11.84 -11.62
C GLN A 147 20.86 -10.44 -12.02
N VAL A 148 20.99 -10.08 -13.31
CA VAL A 148 20.66 -8.76 -13.87
C VAL A 148 19.37 -8.81 -14.72
N SER A 149 19.02 -9.99 -15.23
CA SER A 149 17.84 -10.23 -16.04
C SER A 149 16.60 -10.34 -15.14
N CYS A 150 15.91 -9.23 -14.93
CA CYS A 150 14.59 -9.23 -14.31
C CYS A 150 13.54 -8.80 -15.36
N THR A 151 12.76 -9.71 -15.92
CA THR A 151 11.55 -9.41 -16.70
C THR A 151 10.46 -8.80 -15.80
N LEU A 152 10.60 -7.54 -15.42
CA LEU A 152 9.64 -6.82 -14.58
C LEU A 152 8.21 -6.87 -15.15
N GLY A 153 7.25 -7.36 -14.35
CA GLY A 153 5.84 -7.44 -14.74
C GLY A 153 5.12 -8.67 -14.19
N VAL A 154 3.95 -8.94 -14.75
CA VAL A 154 3.14 -10.13 -14.46
C VAL A 154 2.85 -10.89 -15.74
N TRP A 155 3.19 -12.17 -15.73
CA TRP A 155 2.96 -13.10 -16.82
C TRP A 155 1.88 -14.09 -16.43
N ALA A 156 1.12 -14.55 -17.42
CA ALA A 156 0.01 -15.45 -17.22
C ALA A 156 0.03 -16.63 -18.19
N MET A 157 -0.35 -17.80 -17.70
CA MET A 157 -0.63 -18.97 -18.54
C MET A 157 -1.82 -19.72 -17.97
N PHE A 158 -2.76 -20.08 -18.84
CA PHE A 158 -3.85 -20.97 -18.48
C PHE A 158 -3.41 -22.43 -18.56
N ASN A 159 -3.63 -23.18 -17.48
CA ASN A 159 -3.43 -24.62 -17.44
C ASN A 159 -4.77 -25.35 -17.62
N PRO A 160 -5.04 -25.97 -18.79
CA PRO A 160 -6.30 -26.65 -19.04
C PRO A 160 -6.46 -27.94 -18.23
N LYS A 161 -5.36 -28.63 -17.85
CA LYS A 161 -5.40 -29.89 -17.07
C LYS A 161 -5.86 -29.63 -15.64
N LEU A 162 -5.33 -28.58 -15.01
CA LEU A 162 -5.65 -28.19 -13.64
C LEU A 162 -6.78 -27.14 -13.54
N ASN A 163 -7.31 -26.69 -14.68
CA ASN A 163 -8.35 -25.66 -14.79
C ASN A 163 -8.03 -24.37 -14.00
N MET A 164 -6.79 -23.90 -14.09
CA MET A 164 -6.27 -22.77 -13.32
C MET A 164 -5.53 -21.78 -14.20
N LEU A 165 -5.56 -20.50 -13.85
CA LEU A 165 -4.71 -19.45 -14.40
C LEU A 165 -3.50 -19.29 -13.47
N CYS A 166 -2.30 -19.56 -13.98
CA CYS A 166 -1.06 -19.32 -13.26
C CYS A 166 -0.57 -17.90 -13.55
N LEU A 167 -0.28 -17.15 -12.49
CA LEU A 167 0.30 -15.80 -12.57
C LEU A 167 1.72 -15.84 -12.01
N ASP A 168 2.70 -15.66 -12.89
CA ASP A 168 4.08 -15.46 -12.50
C ASP A 168 4.33 -13.97 -12.27
N THR A 169 4.92 -13.65 -11.13
CA THR A 169 5.25 -12.28 -10.80
C THR A 169 6.73 -12.15 -10.61
N GLU A 170 7.30 -11.08 -11.14
CA GLU A 170 8.73 -10.92 -11.16
C GLU A 170 9.19 -9.68 -10.42
N GLY A 171 10.26 -9.83 -9.64
CA GLY A 171 10.97 -8.71 -9.02
C GLY A 171 10.16 -7.89 -8.02
N LEU A 172 8.98 -8.36 -7.58
CA LEU A 172 8.10 -7.60 -6.67
C LEU A 172 8.75 -7.27 -5.31
N LEU A 173 9.80 -8.00 -4.91
CA LEU A 173 10.47 -7.89 -3.62
C LEU A 173 11.94 -7.41 -3.69
N GLY A 174 12.41 -6.90 -4.83
CA GLY A 174 13.81 -6.46 -4.98
C GLY A 174 14.13 -5.09 -4.36
N ILE A 175 15.42 -4.79 -4.20
CA ILE A 175 15.93 -3.47 -3.78
C ILE A 175 15.92 -2.54 -5.01
N SER A 176 14.89 -1.71 -5.17
CA SER A 176 14.80 -0.75 -6.29
C SER A 176 14.08 0.52 -5.88
N LYS A 177 14.38 1.63 -6.59
CA LYS A 177 13.74 2.94 -6.45
C LYS A 177 12.21 2.95 -6.71
N LYS A 178 11.63 1.82 -7.14
CA LYS A 178 10.21 1.66 -7.51
C LYS A 178 9.44 0.69 -6.58
N GLU A 179 9.75 0.65 -5.30
CA GLU A 179 9.09 -0.23 -4.30
C GLU A 179 7.55 -0.06 -4.29
N GLN A 180 7.09 1.18 -4.40
CA GLN A 180 5.67 1.53 -4.44
C GLN A 180 4.93 0.90 -5.62
N GLN A 181 5.58 0.87 -6.80
CA GLN A 181 4.98 0.29 -8.00
C GLN A 181 4.80 -1.23 -7.86
N ARG A 182 5.76 -1.87 -7.22
CA ARG A 182 5.74 -3.31 -6.95
C ARG A 182 4.64 -3.67 -5.96
N LEU A 183 4.46 -2.89 -4.90
CA LEU A 183 3.36 -3.11 -3.96
C LEU A 183 1.99 -3.00 -4.63
N ARG A 184 1.78 -1.99 -5.50
CA ARG A 184 0.53 -1.86 -6.24
C ARG A 184 0.28 -3.05 -7.16
N LEU A 185 1.33 -3.50 -7.86
CA LEU A 185 1.26 -4.68 -8.70
C LEU A 185 0.90 -5.92 -7.86
N LEU A 186 1.55 -6.11 -6.71
CA LEU A 186 1.26 -7.19 -5.77
C LEU A 186 -0.21 -7.19 -5.34
N LEU A 187 -0.76 -6.05 -4.91
CA LEU A 187 -2.15 -5.97 -4.45
C LEU A 187 -3.14 -6.24 -5.58
N LYS A 188 -2.87 -5.76 -6.80
CA LYS A 188 -3.67 -6.09 -8.00
C LYS A 188 -3.72 -7.60 -8.21
N ILE A 189 -2.60 -8.29 -8.04
CA ILE A 189 -2.53 -9.75 -8.16
C ILE A 189 -3.25 -10.44 -6.98
N LEU A 190 -3.02 -10.01 -5.74
CA LEU A 190 -3.72 -10.55 -4.56
C LEU A 190 -5.25 -10.48 -4.68
N ALA A 191 -5.78 -9.41 -5.27
CA ALA A 191 -7.20 -9.25 -5.49
C ALA A 191 -7.79 -10.33 -6.40
N VAL A 192 -7.06 -10.71 -7.45
CA VAL A 192 -7.52 -11.70 -8.40
C VAL A 192 -7.04 -13.12 -8.13
N SER A 193 -6.12 -13.33 -7.20
CA SER A 193 -5.64 -14.66 -6.83
C SER A 193 -6.64 -15.38 -5.93
N ASP A 194 -6.78 -16.69 -6.11
CA ASP A 194 -7.48 -17.56 -5.17
C ASP A 194 -6.48 -18.22 -4.22
N ILE A 195 -5.30 -18.59 -4.74
CA ILE A 195 -4.17 -19.11 -3.97
C ILE A 195 -2.93 -18.30 -4.31
N VAL A 196 -2.14 -18.02 -3.31
CA VAL A 196 -0.87 -17.32 -3.40
C VAL A 196 0.22 -18.23 -2.88
N ILE A 197 1.24 -18.46 -3.68
CA ILE A 197 2.44 -19.20 -3.29
C ILE A 197 3.52 -18.18 -2.95
N TYR A 198 3.95 -18.10 -1.69
CA TYR A 198 5.15 -17.38 -1.32
C TYR A 198 6.33 -18.37 -1.39
N ARG A 199 7.15 -18.25 -2.42
CA ARG A 199 8.36 -19.04 -2.62
C ARG A 199 9.50 -18.41 -1.85
N THR A 200 10.26 -19.21 -1.09
CA THR A 200 11.55 -18.79 -0.56
C THR A 200 12.59 -19.91 -0.54
N ARG A 201 13.86 -19.56 -0.71
CA ARG A 201 15.02 -20.47 -0.58
C ARG A 201 15.96 -20.08 0.56
N ALA A 202 15.51 -19.21 1.47
CA ALA A 202 16.29 -18.85 2.64
C ALA A 202 16.40 -20.06 3.59
N GLU A 203 17.48 -20.14 4.37
CA GLU A 203 17.63 -21.19 5.39
C GLU A 203 16.64 -21.03 6.57
N ARG A 204 16.01 -19.86 6.70
CA ARG A 204 15.02 -19.56 7.74
C ARG A 204 13.98 -18.60 7.19
N LEU A 205 12.75 -18.68 7.71
CA LEU A 205 11.74 -17.64 7.46
C LEU A 205 12.17 -16.35 8.18
N GLN A 206 12.67 -15.39 7.41
CA GLN A 206 13.19 -14.13 7.93
C GLN A 206 12.07 -13.15 8.30
N ARG A 207 12.37 -12.20 9.19
CA ARG A 207 11.44 -11.11 9.58
C ARG A 207 10.87 -10.37 8.36
N ASP A 208 11.68 -10.17 7.33
CA ASP A 208 11.29 -9.44 6.12
C ASP A 208 10.11 -10.10 5.39
N MET A 209 10.02 -11.43 5.40
CA MET A 209 8.85 -12.14 4.88
C MET A 209 7.59 -11.77 5.65
N TYR A 210 7.64 -11.83 6.99
CA TYR A 210 6.49 -11.51 7.83
C TYR A 210 6.07 -10.05 7.65
N SER A 211 7.02 -9.12 7.69
CA SER A 211 6.77 -7.69 7.44
C SER A 211 6.13 -7.45 6.09
N PHE A 212 6.61 -8.13 5.04
CA PHE A 212 6.05 -8.05 3.70
C PHE A 212 4.62 -8.58 3.63
N LEU A 213 4.40 -9.82 4.08
CA LEU A 213 3.08 -10.45 4.03
C LEU A 213 2.07 -9.71 4.91
N GLY A 214 2.50 -9.27 6.09
CA GLY A 214 1.65 -8.50 7.00
C GLY A 214 1.33 -7.12 6.43
N GLY A 215 2.32 -6.47 5.81
CA GLY A 215 2.13 -5.23 5.07
C GLY A 215 1.17 -5.36 3.89
N ALA A 216 1.29 -6.44 3.12
CA ALA A 216 0.40 -6.76 2.01
C ALA A 216 -1.01 -7.06 2.50
N SER A 217 -1.16 -7.82 3.59
CA SER A 217 -2.45 -8.12 4.24
C SER A 217 -3.16 -6.85 4.68
N LYS A 218 -2.47 -5.99 5.45
CA LYS A 218 -3.00 -4.72 5.92
C LYS A 218 -3.40 -3.81 4.76
N SER A 219 -2.56 -3.70 3.73
CA SER A 219 -2.83 -2.87 2.56
C SER A 219 -4.02 -3.40 1.76
N TYR A 220 -4.15 -4.72 1.64
CA TYR A 220 -5.29 -5.36 1.00
C TYR A 220 -6.61 -5.02 1.72
N LYS A 221 -6.65 -5.13 3.05
CA LYS A 221 -7.85 -4.80 3.83
C LYS A 221 -8.25 -3.33 3.72
N ASN A 222 -7.28 -2.44 3.90
CA ASN A 222 -7.56 -1.01 4.02
C ASN A 222 -7.97 -0.39 2.68
N HIS A 223 -7.43 -0.88 1.57
CA HIS A 223 -7.52 -0.17 0.29
C HIS A 223 -8.28 -0.94 -0.78
N PHE A 224 -8.22 -2.26 -0.75
CA PHE A 224 -8.81 -3.10 -1.78
C PHE A 224 -10.20 -3.61 -1.43
N ASN A 225 -10.51 -3.90 -0.16
CA ASN A 225 -11.86 -4.35 0.19
C ASN A 225 -12.94 -3.34 -0.20
N ARG A 226 -12.71 -2.04 0.03
CA ARG A 226 -13.68 -0.99 -0.34
C ARG A 226 -13.83 -0.84 -1.85
N ALA A 227 -12.70 -0.73 -2.58
CA ALA A 227 -12.71 -0.62 -4.05
C ALA A 227 -13.33 -1.86 -4.72
N PHE A 228 -13.07 -3.04 -4.16
CA PHE A 228 -13.59 -4.30 -4.65
C PHE A 228 -15.09 -4.46 -4.34
N GLN A 229 -15.56 -4.01 -3.17
CA GLN A 229 -16.99 -3.98 -2.82
C GLN A 229 -17.78 -3.08 -3.78
N GLN A 230 -17.28 -1.87 -4.06
CA GLN A 230 -17.89 -0.97 -5.05
C GLN A 230 -17.96 -1.61 -6.45
N PHE A 231 -16.90 -2.31 -6.86
CA PHE A 231 -16.89 -3.03 -8.14
C PHE A 231 -17.92 -4.17 -8.18
N LYS A 232 -18.12 -4.90 -7.08
CA LYS A 232 -19.15 -5.96 -7.00
C LYS A 232 -20.56 -5.39 -7.15
N GLU A 233 -20.88 -4.32 -6.42
CA GLU A 233 -22.18 -3.67 -6.46
C GLU A 233 -22.53 -3.19 -7.87
N LYS A 234 -21.53 -2.66 -8.60
CA LYS A 234 -21.72 -2.16 -9.96
C LYS A 234 -21.89 -3.26 -11.02
N ASN A 235 -21.33 -4.45 -10.80
CA ASN A 235 -21.29 -5.52 -11.81
C ASN A 235 -22.12 -6.77 -11.43
N ASP A 236 -22.93 -6.69 -10.36
CA ASP A 236 -23.77 -7.77 -9.82
C ASP A 236 -23.00 -9.09 -9.63
N ILE A 237 -21.79 -8.99 -9.09
CA ILE A 237 -20.89 -10.12 -8.87
C ILE A 237 -21.18 -10.72 -7.49
N ASP A 238 -21.31 -12.05 -7.45
CA ASP A 238 -21.71 -12.86 -6.30
C ASP A 238 -21.04 -12.47 -4.96
N LYS A 239 -21.82 -12.54 -3.87
CA LYS A 239 -21.45 -12.05 -2.53
C LYS A 239 -20.30 -12.84 -1.88
N SER A 240 -19.93 -14.00 -2.42
CA SER A 240 -18.96 -14.95 -1.84
C SER A 240 -17.50 -14.46 -1.80
N ILE A 241 -17.13 -13.40 -2.53
CA ILE A 241 -15.72 -12.98 -2.66
C ILE A 241 -15.25 -12.07 -1.50
N SER A 242 -15.63 -12.35 -0.25
CA SER A 242 -15.29 -11.49 0.90
C SER A 242 -13.88 -11.75 1.46
N LEU A 243 -13.37 -12.97 1.29
CA LEU A 243 -12.09 -13.41 1.84
C LEU A 243 -10.96 -13.16 0.85
N GLY A 244 -9.77 -12.75 1.30
CA GLY A 244 -8.58 -12.67 0.47
C GLY A 244 -8.08 -14.06 0.03
N PRO A 245 -6.98 -14.14 -0.73
CA PRO A 245 -6.46 -15.42 -1.21
C PRO A 245 -5.95 -16.29 -0.06
N GLY A 246 -5.90 -17.59 -0.29
CA GLY A 246 -5.16 -18.51 0.56
C GLY A 246 -3.66 -18.35 0.37
N LEU A 247 -2.87 -18.45 1.43
CA LEU A 247 -1.42 -18.34 1.39
C LEU A 247 -0.76 -19.70 1.60
N ILE A 248 0.10 -20.11 0.66
CA ILE A 248 0.98 -21.27 0.78
C ILE A 248 2.43 -20.77 0.81
N ILE A 249 3.12 -20.95 1.93
CA ILE A 249 4.55 -20.67 2.05
C ILE A 249 5.32 -21.90 1.61
N PHE A 250 5.94 -21.81 0.45
CA PHE A 250 6.79 -22.86 -0.09
C PHE A 250 8.26 -22.55 0.22
N HIS A 251 8.78 -23.24 1.23
CA HIS A 251 10.09 -22.98 1.82
C HIS A 251 11.05 -24.11 1.50
N GLU A 252 12.10 -23.80 0.75
CA GLU A 252 13.16 -24.74 0.42
C GLU A 252 14.43 -24.38 1.19
N THR A 253 14.91 -25.29 2.04
CA THR A 253 16.16 -25.14 2.80
C THR A 253 17.24 -26.07 2.26
N ARG A 254 18.53 -25.77 2.49
CA ARG A 254 19.63 -26.65 2.11
C ARG A 254 20.34 -27.24 3.31
N HIS A 255 20.62 -26.41 4.31
CA HIS A 255 21.47 -26.77 5.44
C HIS A 255 20.73 -26.77 6.78
N THR A 256 19.55 -26.16 6.85
CA THR A 256 18.68 -26.16 8.02
C THR A 256 17.51 -27.09 7.84
N ASP A 257 16.97 -27.56 8.96
CA ASP A 257 15.72 -28.29 8.97
C ASP A 257 14.54 -27.34 8.71
N THR A 258 13.51 -27.88 8.06
CA THR A 258 12.27 -27.16 7.79
C THR A 258 11.45 -26.97 9.07
N LEU A 259 10.47 -26.05 9.06
CA LEU A 259 9.58 -25.89 10.22
C LEU A 259 8.86 -27.19 10.60
N ASP A 260 8.56 -28.06 9.62
CA ASP A 260 7.93 -29.36 9.86
C ASP A 260 8.76 -30.23 10.80
N ALA A 261 10.10 -30.15 10.73
CA ALA A 261 11.00 -30.88 11.63
C ALA A 261 11.04 -30.31 13.06
N SER A 262 10.70 -29.04 13.23
CA SER A 262 10.61 -28.38 14.54
C SER A 262 9.22 -28.49 15.17
N THR A 263 8.25 -29.10 14.49
CA THR A 263 6.90 -29.29 15.02
C THR A 263 6.91 -30.24 16.22
N SER A 264 6.01 -29.98 17.17
CA SER A 264 5.75 -30.86 18.30
C SER A 264 4.38 -31.52 18.13
N VAL A 265 4.04 -32.48 18.99
CA VAL A 265 2.71 -33.12 18.98
C VAL A 265 1.58 -32.09 19.14
N THR A 266 1.87 -30.93 19.74
CA THR A 266 0.89 -29.88 20.06
C THR A 266 0.94 -28.65 19.16
N GLU A 267 1.98 -28.49 18.33
CA GLU A 267 2.20 -27.27 17.55
C GLU A 267 2.58 -27.60 16.11
N SER A 268 1.73 -27.16 15.16
CA SER A 268 1.97 -27.30 13.72
C SER A 268 2.89 -26.20 13.18
N ALA A 269 3.44 -26.40 11.98
CA ALA A 269 4.26 -25.37 11.32
C ALA A 269 3.47 -24.08 11.08
N GLU A 270 2.17 -24.20 10.77
CA GLU A 270 1.26 -23.08 10.66
C GLU A 270 1.05 -22.35 11.98
N ASP A 271 1.00 -23.07 13.12
CA ASP A 271 0.89 -22.43 14.44
C ASP A 271 2.12 -21.61 14.76
N ILE A 272 3.32 -22.12 14.47
CA ILE A 272 4.58 -21.38 14.60
C ILE A 272 4.54 -20.09 13.77
N ILE A 273 4.07 -20.17 12.52
CA ILE A 273 3.95 -19.00 11.64
C ILE A 273 2.98 -17.96 12.23
N ARG A 274 1.81 -18.40 12.74
CA ARG A 274 0.82 -17.51 13.38
C ARG A 274 1.35 -16.87 14.66
N SER A 275 2.09 -17.62 15.47
CA SER A 275 2.77 -17.12 16.67
C SER A 275 3.78 -16.04 16.29
N ASN A 276 4.61 -16.27 15.28
CA ASN A 276 5.59 -15.28 14.81
C ASN A 276 4.95 -13.98 14.28
N PHE A 277 3.84 -14.06 13.54
CA PHE A 277 3.08 -12.86 13.16
C PHE A 277 2.59 -12.08 14.39
N SER A 278 2.12 -12.80 15.41
CA SER A 278 1.58 -12.21 16.65
C SER A 278 2.69 -11.54 17.48
N GLU A 279 3.85 -12.19 17.61
CA GLU A 279 5.03 -11.64 18.28
C GLU A 279 5.54 -10.36 17.60
N LEU A 280 5.50 -10.33 16.27
CA LEU A 280 5.89 -9.16 15.48
C LEU A 280 4.80 -8.07 15.42
N GLN A 281 3.63 -8.30 16.02
CA GLN A 281 2.47 -7.41 15.98
C GLN A 281 2.02 -7.08 14.54
N LEU A 282 2.02 -8.10 13.68
CA LEU A 282 1.67 -7.98 12.26
C LEU A 282 0.33 -8.67 11.96
N GLU A 283 -0.53 -7.97 11.22
CA GLU A 283 -1.82 -8.50 10.77
C GLU A 283 -1.65 -9.35 9.51
N TYR A 284 -2.22 -10.56 9.47
CA TYR A 284 -2.21 -11.47 8.31
C TYR A 284 -3.62 -11.95 7.93
N ASP A 285 -4.63 -11.34 8.53
CA ASP A 285 -6.05 -11.69 8.48
C ASP A 285 -6.72 -11.38 7.13
N ALA A 286 -6.00 -10.83 6.15
CA ALA A 286 -6.46 -10.76 4.76
C ALA A 286 -6.36 -12.13 4.07
N PHE A 287 -5.39 -12.96 4.47
CA PHE A 287 -5.26 -14.31 3.91
C PHE A 287 -6.29 -15.23 4.54
N SER A 288 -7.00 -15.98 3.70
CA SER A 288 -8.08 -16.87 4.15
C SER A 288 -7.58 -18.08 4.91
N PHE A 289 -6.38 -18.56 4.58
CA PHE A 289 -5.62 -19.55 5.32
C PHE A 289 -4.14 -19.30 5.13
N ILE A 290 -3.34 -19.88 6.01
CA ILE A 290 -1.89 -20.02 5.85
C ILE A 290 -1.58 -21.51 5.89
N LYS A 291 -0.79 -21.98 4.93
CA LYS A 291 -0.28 -23.34 4.85
C LYS A 291 1.22 -23.31 4.59
N TYR A 292 1.95 -24.20 5.25
CA TYR A 292 3.38 -24.35 5.08
C TYR A 292 3.69 -25.61 4.27
N VAL A 293 4.67 -25.50 3.36
CA VAL A 293 5.24 -26.62 2.62
C VAL A 293 6.76 -26.49 2.68
N GLY A 294 7.38 -27.24 3.59
CA GLY A 294 8.83 -27.28 3.76
C GLY A 294 9.47 -28.40 2.95
N ILE A 295 10.56 -28.11 2.25
CA ILE A 295 11.41 -29.13 1.62
C ILE A 295 12.87 -28.84 1.93
N GLN A 296 13.57 -29.83 2.49
CA GLN A 296 15.02 -29.76 2.67
C GLN A 296 15.71 -30.46 1.49
N ASN A 297 16.49 -29.71 0.71
CA ASN A 297 17.17 -30.24 -0.47
C ASN A 297 18.65 -30.53 -0.17
N LYS A 298 19.03 -31.82 -0.19
CA LYS A 298 20.38 -32.33 0.12
C LYS A 298 21.11 -32.89 -1.11
N ASP A 299 21.01 -32.20 -2.26
CA ASP A 299 21.69 -32.50 -3.55
C ASP A 299 20.86 -33.23 -4.63
N SER A 300 19.53 -33.29 -4.50
CA SER A 300 18.63 -33.77 -5.57
C SER A 300 17.84 -32.62 -6.21
N PRO A 301 17.25 -32.79 -7.41
CA PRO A 301 16.32 -31.80 -7.93
C PRO A 301 15.15 -31.60 -6.95
N THR A 302 14.74 -30.35 -6.70
CA THR A 302 13.61 -30.07 -5.81
C THR A 302 12.37 -30.83 -6.27
N SER A 303 11.78 -31.63 -5.37
CA SER A 303 10.50 -32.30 -5.63
C SER A 303 9.36 -31.31 -5.41
N PHE A 304 8.57 -31.00 -6.45
CA PHE A 304 7.42 -30.10 -6.32
C PHE A 304 6.12 -30.84 -5.96
N LYS A 305 6.20 -32.12 -5.58
CA LYS A 305 5.03 -32.97 -5.33
C LYS A 305 4.15 -32.45 -4.20
N GLU A 306 4.73 -32.14 -3.04
CA GLU A 306 3.97 -31.65 -1.87
C GLU A 306 3.31 -30.30 -2.15
N LEU A 307 4.01 -29.40 -2.85
CA LEU A 307 3.44 -28.13 -3.31
C LEU A 307 2.24 -28.38 -4.24
N ARG A 308 2.39 -29.27 -5.23
CA ARG A 308 1.33 -29.60 -6.18
C ARG A 308 0.10 -30.18 -5.47
N ILE A 309 0.29 -31.11 -4.53
CA ILE A 309 -0.78 -31.68 -3.70
C ILE A 309 -1.48 -30.58 -2.90
N ALA A 310 -0.71 -29.71 -2.24
CA ALA A 310 -1.25 -28.63 -1.45
C ALA A 310 -2.10 -27.68 -2.31
N VAL A 311 -1.64 -27.28 -3.48
CA VAL A 311 -2.38 -26.40 -4.39
C VAL A 311 -3.62 -27.10 -4.95
N MET A 312 -3.52 -28.37 -5.37
CA MET A 312 -4.66 -29.11 -5.93
C MET A 312 -5.80 -29.24 -4.92
N LYS A 313 -5.50 -29.53 -3.65
CA LYS A 313 -6.51 -29.57 -2.58
C LYS A 313 -7.29 -28.26 -2.48
N GLU A 314 -6.59 -27.12 -2.55
CA GLU A 314 -7.21 -25.81 -2.44
C GLU A 314 -7.90 -25.36 -3.74
N LEU A 315 -7.50 -25.91 -4.90
CA LEU A 315 -8.21 -25.72 -6.17
C LEU A 315 -9.57 -26.42 -6.16
N GLU A 316 -9.70 -27.56 -5.48
CA GLU A 316 -10.96 -28.29 -5.33
C GLU A 316 -11.91 -27.67 -4.29
N SER A 317 -11.37 -27.03 -3.24
CA SER A 317 -12.18 -26.40 -2.19
C SER A 317 -12.96 -25.18 -2.67
N THR A 318 -14.26 -25.09 -2.41
CA THR A 318 -15.07 -23.88 -2.70
C THR A 318 -15.36 -23.03 -1.46
N GLU A 319 -14.74 -23.34 -0.32
CA GLU A 319 -15.04 -22.71 0.97
C GLU A 319 -14.69 -21.22 1.01
N ILE A 320 -13.60 -20.84 0.32
CA ILE A 320 -13.07 -19.47 0.36
C ILE A 320 -13.45 -18.69 -0.90
N ARG A 321 -13.13 -19.24 -2.07
CA ARG A 321 -13.43 -18.64 -3.38
C ARG A 321 -13.82 -19.75 -4.36
N SER A 322 -15.01 -19.62 -4.95
CA SER A 322 -15.46 -20.49 -6.03
C SER A 322 -14.80 -20.10 -7.36
N PRO A 323 -14.62 -21.06 -8.29
CA PRO A 323 -14.16 -20.75 -9.64
C PRO A 323 -15.07 -19.71 -10.33
N ARG A 324 -14.47 -18.69 -10.93
CA ARG A 324 -15.18 -17.58 -11.59
C ARG A 324 -14.89 -17.52 -13.07
N GLU A 325 -15.81 -16.96 -13.86
CA GLU A 325 -15.56 -16.78 -15.28
C GLU A 325 -14.31 -15.93 -15.51
N ALA A 326 -13.47 -16.37 -16.44
CA ALA A 326 -12.19 -15.72 -16.71
C ALA A 326 -12.32 -14.24 -17.07
N LYS A 327 -13.45 -13.83 -17.64
CA LYS A 327 -13.76 -12.41 -17.90
C LYS A 327 -13.73 -11.54 -16.66
N TYR A 328 -14.22 -12.05 -15.52
CA TYR A 328 -14.26 -11.26 -14.29
C TYR A 328 -12.86 -11.05 -13.73
N ILE A 329 -11.94 -12.00 -13.92
CA ILE A 329 -10.52 -11.81 -13.57
C ILE A 329 -9.94 -10.61 -14.33
N TYR A 330 -10.20 -10.55 -15.64
CA TYR A 330 -9.78 -9.43 -16.48
C TYR A 330 -10.42 -8.10 -16.05
N LEU A 331 -11.74 -8.06 -15.85
CA LEU A 331 -12.46 -6.85 -15.47
C LEU A 331 -11.99 -6.30 -14.11
N ILE A 332 -11.72 -7.20 -13.15
CA ILE A 332 -11.16 -6.84 -11.85
C ILE A 332 -9.76 -6.23 -12.06
N LEU A 333 -8.85 -6.92 -12.77
CA LEU A 333 -7.52 -6.38 -13.07
C LEU A 333 -7.59 -5.02 -13.75
N LYS A 334 -8.45 -4.85 -14.75
CA LYS A 334 -8.64 -3.58 -15.48
C LYS A 334 -9.13 -2.46 -14.56
N SER A 335 -10.17 -2.72 -13.77
CA SER A 335 -10.74 -1.73 -12.85
C SER A 335 -9.72 -1.28 -11.80
N LEU A 336 -8.97 -2.23 -11.25
CA LEU A 336 -7.94 -1.94 -10.27
C LEU A 336 -6.77 -1.19 -10.91
N ASN A 337 -6.39 -1.57 -12.14
CA ASN A 337 -5.33 -0.87 -12.84
C ASN A 337 -5.67 0.60 -13.07
N GLN A 338 -6.90 0.88 -13.51
CA GLN A 338 -7.41 2.24 -13.70
C GLN A 338 -7.49 3.02 -12.38
N LYS A 339 -7.99 2.40 -11.29
CA LYS A 339 -8.11 3.06 -9.98
C LYS A 339 -6.75 3.44 -9.38
N PHE A 340 -5.71 2.65 -9.62
CA PHE A 340 -4.39 2.84 -9.01
C PHE A 340 -3.32 3.42 -9.97
N GLN A 341 -3.74 4.05 -11.08
CA GLN A 341 -2.86 4.65 -12.09
C GLN A 341 -2.33 6.04 -11.72
N THR A 342 -2.83 6.69 -10.66
CA THR A 342 -2.39 8.05 -10.28
C THR A 342 -0.89 8.09 -9.94
N LYS A 343 -0.20 9.16 -10.41
CA LYS A 343 1.21 9.42 -10.12
C LYS A 343 1.41 9.57 -8.61
N ILE A 344 2.32 8.78 -8.04
CA ILE A 344 2.72 8.93 -6.64
C ILE A 344 3.80 10.00 -6.59
N SER A 345 3.61 11.02 -5.76
CA SER A 345 4.65 11.99 -5.43
C SER A 345 5.81 11.26 -4.75
N GLU A 346 7.05 11.54 -5.14
CA GLU A 346 8.26 10.95 -4.55
C GLU A 346 8.38 11.34 -3.07
N VAL A 347 7.71 10.61 -2.18
CA VAL A 347 7.86 10.74 -0.73
C VAL A 347 8.79 9.64 -0.24
N GLN A 348 9.70 10.02 0.67
CA GLN A 348 10.81 9.21 1.14
C GLN A 348 10.40 7.81 1.66
N PRO A 349 11.24 6.79 1.43
CA PRO A 349 10.98 5.40 1.76
C PRO A 349 11.35 5.11 3.22
N ASP A 350 10.58 5.66 4.16
CA ASP A 350 10.60 5.18 5.54
C ASP A 350 9.20 4.65 5.86
N MET A 351 9.08 3.32 5.83
CA MET A 351 8.00 2.49 6.38
C MET A 351 6.66 3.22 6.59
N TYR A 352 5.78 3.27 5.60
CA TYR A 352 4.32 3.30 5.82
C TYR A 352 3.57 2.99 4.50
N LEU A 353 3.26 1.71 4.27
CA LEU A 353 2.46 1.21 3.13
C LEU A 353 1.09 1.90 2.93
N PRO A 354 0.39 2.38 3.98
CA PRO A 354 -0.88 3.09 3.81
C PRO A 354 -0.80 4.36 2.95
N ALA A 355 0.34 5.07 2.96
CA ALA A 355 0.50 6.37 2.27
C ALA A 355 0.30 6.30 0.74
N PHE A 356 0.37 5.11 0.15
CA PHE A 356 0.28 4.90 -1.31
C PHE A 356 -1.14 4.69 -1.82
N PHE A 357 -2.06 4.39 -0.91
CA PHE A 357 -3.44 4.07 -1.23
C PHE A 357 -4.41 4.89 -0.39
N THR A 358 -3.95 5.63 0.60
CA THR A 358 -4.69 6.74 1.18
C THR A 358 -4.55 7.97 0.30
N CYS A 359 -5.62 8.74 0.23
CA CYS A 359 -5.58 10.09 -0.30
C CYS A 359 -4.40 10.87 0.28
N GLN A 360 -3.66 11.53 -0.61
CA GLN A 360 -2.42 12.24 -0.26
C GLN A 360 -2.69 13.63 0.33
N ASP A 361 -3.94 14.08 0.33
CA ASP A 361 -4.30 15.36 0.89
C ASP A 361 -4.15 15.34 2.41
N LYS A 362 -3.59 16.43 2.92
CA LYS A 362 -3.44 16.68 4.35
C LYS A 362 -4.29 17.87 4.75
N CYS A 363 -4.83 17.82 5.95
CA CYS A 363 -5.52 18.93 6.56
C CYS A 363 -4.56 20.14 6.64
N ALA A 364 -4.96 21.30 6.12
CA ALA A 364 -4.15 22.51 6.16
C ALA A 364 -3.90 22.99 7.60
N SER A 365 -4.85 22.72 8.51
CA SER A 365 -4.75 23.11 9.93
C SER A 365 -3.86 22.16 10.73
N CYS A 366 -4.26 20.90 10.91
CA CYS A 366 -3.54 19.97 11.79
C CYS A 366 -2.57 19.00 11.09
N HIS A 367 -2.42 19.12 9.76
CA HIS A 367 -1.52 18.30 8.94
C HIS A 367 -1.75 16.78 8.97
N THR A 368 -2.86 16.32 9.55
CA THR A 368 -3.26 14.90 9.47
C THR A 368 -3.65 14.55 8.02
N SER A 369 -3.28 13.36 7.59
CA SER A 369 -3.63 12.86 6.25
C SER A 369 -5.07 12.37 6.19
N CYS A 370 -5.72 12.50 5.04
CA CYS A 370 -7.02 11.87 4.79
C CYS A 370 -6.90 10.34 4.96
N SER A 371 -7.86 9.71 5.64
CA SER A 371 -7.88 8.26 5.86
C SER A 371 -8.56 7.48 4.73
N LEU A 372 -9.17 8.17 3.76
CA LEU A 372 -9.86 7.55 2.64
C LEU A 372 -8.90 7.09 1.55
N SER A 373 -9.35 6.20 0.66
CA SER A 373 -8.52 5.68 -0.42
C SER A 373 -8.24 6.70 -1.52
N THR A 374 -7.11 6.58 -2.21
CA THR A 374 -6.82 7.34 -3.44
C THR A 374 -7.97 7.18 -4.44
N GLY A 375 -8.44 8.28 -5.01
CA GLY A 375 -9.58 8.31 -5.95
C GLY A 375 -10.95 8.58 -5.32
N HIS A 376 -11.08 8.69 -3.99
CA HIS A 376 -12.38 8.95 -3.33
C HIS A 376 -13.07 10.24 -3.81
N LYS A 377 -12.30 11.24 -4.28
CA LYS A 377 -12.83 12.47 -4.89
C LYS A 377 -13.65 12.19 -6.16
N GLU A 378 -13.21 11.23 -6.98
CA GLU A 378 -13.91 10.81 -8.21
C GLU A 378 -15.18 10.03 -7.88
N ASP A 379 -15.17 9.34 -6.74
CA ASP A 379 -16.34 8.65 -6.16
C ASP A 379 -17.32 9.62 -5.45
N GLY A 380 -17.00 10.93 -5.40
CA GLY A 380 -17.83 11.95 -4.76
C GLY A 380 -17.80 11.94 -3.23
N GLU A 381 -16.88 11.21 -2.61
CA GLU A 381 -16.76 11.13 -1.16
C GLU A 381 -15.90 12.30 -0.62
N PRO A 382 -16.38 13.08 0.37
CA PRO A 382 -15.59 14.14 0.98
C PRO A 382 -14.44 13.55 1.78
N HIS A 383 -13.34 14.29 1.91
CA HIS A 383 -12.21 13.86 2.73
C HIS A 383 -12.59 13.64 4.18
N ASP A 384 -11.97 12.63 4.80
CA ASP A 384 -12.28 12.25 6.18
C ASP A 384 -11.01 11.89 6.97
N ASN A 385 -11.06 12.15 8.26
CA ASN A 385 -10.12 11.63 9.24
C ASN A 385 -10.80 11.52 10.61
N PRO A 386 -10.73 10.36 11.30
CA PRO A 386 -11.43 10.13 12.56
C PRO A 386 -10.88 10.92 13.74
N LYS A 387 -9.67 11.50 13.63
CA LYS A 387 -9.09 12.35 14.68
C LYS A 387 -9.71 13.74 14.62
N THR A 388 -9.92 14.37 15.78
CA THR A 388 -10.34 15.78 15.85
C THR A 388 -9.26 16.70 15.28
N CYS A 389 -9.66 17.76 14.57
CA CYS A 389 -8.74 18.77 14.07
C CYS A 389 -8.33 19.76 15.18
N GLU A 390 -7.22 20.47 14.95
CA GLU A 390 -6.79 21.61 15.77
C GLU A 390 -7.36 22.91 15.19
N PHE A 391 -7.80 23.84 16.06
CA PHE A 391 -8.30 25.14 15.64
C PHE A 391 -7.13 26.06 15.27
N GLN A 392 -7.18 26.64 14.07
CA GLN A 392 -6.23 27.65 13.64
C GLN A 392 -6.97 28.87 13.08
N HIS A 393 -6.69 30.03 13.67
CA HIS A 393 -7.36 31.28 13.34
C HIS A 393 -7.24 31.65 11.84
N GLN A 394 -6.12 31.30 11.20
CA GLN A 394 -5.87 31.55 9.78
C GLN A 394 -6.85 30.83 8.84
N PHE A 395 -7.42 29.70 9.28
CA PHE A 395 -8.35 28.90 8.49
C PHE A 395 -9.80 29.01 8.95
N GLN A 396 -10.05 29.63 10.11
CA GLN A 396 -11.38 29.73 10.73
C GLN A 396 -12.13 28.38 10.73
N ASN A 397 -11.43 27.30 11.07
CA ASN A 397 -11.91 25.93 10.90
C ASN A 397 -12.83 25.45 12.05
N CYS A 398 -13.73 26.34 12.46
CA CYS A 398 -14.77 26.07 13.45
C CYS A 398 -16.12 26.33 12.80
N ILE A 399 -16.99 25.32 12.81
CA ILE A 399 -18.36 25.43 12.33
C ILE A 399 -19.33 25.42 13.51
N TYR A 400 -20.52 25.99 13.31
CA TYR A 400 -21.58 25.96 14.31
C TYR A 400 -22.61 24.88 13.97
N LEU A 401 -22.93 24.04 14.95
CA LEU A 401 -24.03 23.09 14.89
C LEU A 401 -25.25 23.60 15.65
N CYS A 402 -26.45 23.31 15.15
CA CYS A 402 -27.69 23.58 15.88
C CYS A 402 -27.77 22.72 17.17
N LYS A 403 -27.72 23.36 18.35
CA LYS A 403 -27.78 22.69 19.65
C LYS A 403 -29.03 21.81 19.81
N LYS A 404 -30.20 22.26 19.33
CA LYS A 404 -31.45 21.49 19.35
C LYS A 404 -31.42 20.23 18.48
N CYS A 405 -30.75 20.27 17.32
CA CYS A 405 -30.61 19.09 16.46
C CYS A 405 -29.61 18.10 17.06
N TYR A 406 -28.50 18.61 17.60
CA TYR A 406 -27.48 17.80 18.24
C TYR A 406 -28.04 16.99 19.42
N MET A 407 -28.89 17.60 20.26
CA MET A 407 -29.56 16.90 21.37
C MET A 407 -30.54 15.80 20.91
N ARG A 408 -30.97 15.80 19.64
CA ARG A 408 -31.77 14.75 19.02
C ARG A 408 -30.93 13.70 18.28
N GLY A 409 -29.60 13.78 18.36
CA GLY A 409 -28.67 12.87 17.67
C GLY A 409 -28.38 13.26 16.22
N GLU A 410 -28.76 14.45 15.77
CA GLU A 410 -28.54 14.91 14.38
C GLU A 410 -27.54 16.07 14.32
N LYS A 411 -26.58 16.01 13.40
CA LYS A 411 -25.69 17.15 13.10
C LYS A 411 -26.30 18.02 12.01
N THR A 412 -26.51 19.31 12.28
CA THR A 412 -27.00 20.28 11.29
C THR A 412 -26.19 21.56 11.41
N VAL A 413 -25.37 21.83 10.39
CA VAL A 413 -24.52 23.03 10.31
C VAL A 413 -25.39 24.27 10.13
N VAL A 414 -25.04 25.34 10.82
CA VAL A 414 -25.72 26.63 10.78
C VAL A 414 -24.71 27.76 10.62
N THR A 415 -25.07 28.79 9.85
CA THR A 415 -24.22 29.95 9.61
C THR A 415 -24.94 31.24 10.00
N PRO A 416 -24.26 32.20 10.63
CA PRO A 416 -24.77 33.55 10.81
C PRO A 416 -25.12 34.19 9.47
N SER A 417 -26.37 34.63 9.31
CA SER A 417 -26.83 35.38 8.15
C SER A 417 -26.89 36.87 8.49
N TYR A 418 -26.13 37.67 7.76
CA TYR A 418 -26.11 39.13 7.86
C TYR A 418 -26.97 39.69 6.71
N LYS A 419 -28.29 39.68 6.88
CA LYS A 419 -29.18 40.28 5.87
C LYS A 419 -29.15 41.80 6.00
N SER A 420 -28.59 42.49 5.01
CA SER A 420 -28.97 43.88 4.72
C SER A 420 -30.36 43.86 4.08
N VAL A 421 -31.30 44.62 4.63
CA VAL A 421 -32.66 44.74 4.08
C VAL A 421 -32.61 45.56 2.79
N THR A 422 -32.49 44.89 1.66
CA THR A 422 -32.94 45.35 0.34
C THR A 422 -33.43 44.07 -0.33
N GLU A 423 -34.73 43.81 -0.46
CA GLU A 423 -35.64 44.49 -1.38
C GLU A 423 -37.12 44.40 -0.93
N ASN A 424 -37.88 45.43 -1.34
CA ASN A 424 -39.33 45.49 -1.55
C ASN A 424 -40.31 45.34 -0.36
N SER A 425 -40.56 46.45 0.35
CA SER A 425 -41.94 46.91 0.61
C SER A 425 -41.95 48.36 1.10
N TRP A 426 -42.73 49.22 0.45
CA TRP A 426 -42.83 50.68 0.64
C TRP A 426 -43.65 51.09 1.89
N SER A 427 -43.36 50.56 3.07
CA SER A 427 -44.09 50.97 4.28
C SER A 427 -43.35 50.75 5.61
N SER A 428 -42.14 51.31 5.76
CA SER A 428 -41.55 51.44 7.09
C SER A 428 -40.52 52.57 7.15
N LEU A 429 -41.01 53.79 7.42
CA LEU A 429 -40.22 55.00 7.65
C LEU A 429 -39.78 55.12 9.13
N PHE A 430 -39.47 54.00 9.80
CA PHE A 430 -38.85 54.01 11.14
C PHE A 430 -37.86 52.85 11.28
N ASN A 431 -36.66 53.20 11.78
CA ASN A 431 -35.55 52.35 12.23
C ASN A 431 -34.55 51.87 11.17
N TYR A 432 -33.74 52.80 10.67
CA TYR A 432 -32.37 52.48 10.30
C TYR A 432 -31.47 52.46 11.54
N VAL A 433 -30.41 51.64 11.45
CA VAL A 433 -29.37 51.32 12.45
C VAL A 433 -29.71 50.09 13.32
N TRP A 434 -28.77 49.15 13.40
CA TRP A 434 -28.74 47.91 14.20
C TRP A 434 -29.07 46.57 13.49
N SER A 435 -28.61 46.32 12.26
CA SER A 435 -28.68 44.97 11.65
C SER A 435 -27.70 43.99 12.33
N GLY A 436 -28.15 43.33 13.40
CA GLY A 436 -27.48 42.15 13.95
C GLY A 436 -27.57 40.96 12.99
N TYR A 437 -26.83 39.89 13.27
CA TYR A 437 -26.97 38.61 12.56
C TYR A 437 -28.06 37.72 13.18
N VAL A 438 -28.62 36.86 12.34
CA VAL A 438 -29.57 35.80 12.71
C VAL A 438 -28.94 34.45 12.34
N ILE A 439 -29.04 33.46 13.22
CA ILE A 439 -28.67 32.07 12.90
C ILE A 439 -29.97 31.29 12.71
N SER A 440 -30.13 30.67 11.55
CA SER A 440 -31.29 29.84 11.22
C SER A 440 -30.88 28.41 10.90
N CYS A 441 -31.57 27.45 11.49
CA CYS A 441 -31.46 26.03 11.18
C CYS A 441 -32.60 25.63 10.24
N LYS A 442 -32.29 24.90 9.16
CA LYS A 442 -33.29 24.42 8.19
C LYS A 442 -34.42 23.59 8.83
N LYS A 443 -34.13 22.88 9.94
CA LYS A 443 -35.09 22.05 10.67
C LYS A 443 -35.77 22.74 11.85
N CYS A 444 -35.11 23.71 12.49
CA CYS A 444 -35.60 24.36 13.72
C CYS A 444 -36.04 25.82 13.54
N GLY A 445 -35.90 26.37 12.34
CA GLY A 445 -36.15 27.79 12.06
C GLY A 445 -35.07 28.69 12.64
N GLU A 446 -35.44 29.92 13.00
CA GLU A 446 -34.55 30.86 13.68
C GLU A 446 -34.18 30.35 15.08
N ILE A 447 -32.88 30.13 15.32
CA ILE A 447 -32.38 29.61 16.59
C ILE A 447 -31.66 30.66 17.43
N TYR A 448 -31.24 31.77 16.82
CA TYR A 448 -30.54 32.86 17.51
C TYR A 448 -30.67 34.20 16.77
N ARG A 449 -30.79 35.28 17.53
CA ARG A 449 -30.73 36.66 17.05
C ARG A 449 -29.84 37.49 17.97
N SER A 450 -28.78 38.04 17.39
CA SER A 450 -27.75 38.80 18.13
C SER A 450 -28.24 40.11 18.78
N ARG A 451 -29.41 40.61 18.38
CA ARG A 451 -30.01 41.86 18.88
C ARG A 451 -31.50 41.65 19.19
N GLN A 452 -31.78 40.76 20.15
CA GLN A 452 -33.14 40.52 20.64
C GLN A 452 -33.46 41.40 21.86
N HIS A 453 -32.45 41.74 22.67
CA HIS A 453 -32.58 42.59 23.85
C HIS A 453 -31.59 43.77 23.83
N TRP A 454 -31.98 44.89 24.43
CA TRP A 454 -31.22 46.16 24.47
C TRP A 454 -29.92 46.05 25.29
N TYR A 455 -29.85 45.09 26.21
CA TYR A 455 -28.67 44.76 27.00
C TYR A 455 -28.59 43.24 27.24
N GLY A 456 -27.39 42.67 27.17
CA GLY A 456 -27.13 41.28 27.63
C GLY A 456 -27.63 40.15 26.72
N ASN A 457 -27.47 40.25 25.39
CA ASN A 457 -27.69 39.08 24.54
C ASN A 457 -26.64 38.01 24.86
N LYS A 458 -27.09 36.79 25.18
CA LYS A 458 -26.21 35.64 25.42
C LYS A 458 -25.43 35.30 24.16
N ASP A 459 -24.22 34.79 24.31
CA ASP A 459 -23.46 34.30 23.18
C ASP A 459 -24.23 33.15 22.50
N PRO A 460 -24.29 33.08 21.15
CA PRO A 460 -24.90 31.94 20.48
C PRO A 460 -24.34 30.59 20.96
N GLU A 461 -23.06 30.50 21.33
CA GLU A 461 -22.42 29.26 21.81
C GLU A 461 -22.98 28.79 23.17
N GLU A 462 -23.44 29.72 24.01
CA GLU A 462 -24.05 29.38 25.29
C GLU A 462 -25.46 28.80 25.12
N CYS A 463 -26.22 29.28 24.12
CA CYS A 463 -27.67 29.09 24.08
C CYS A 463 -28.21 28.37 22.84
N ALA A 464 -27.59 28.51 21.67
CA ALA A 464 -28.19 28.13 20.39
C ALA A 464 -27.33 27.19 19.54
N VAL A 465 -26.01 27.29 19.63
CA VAL A 465 -25.07 26.51 18.80
C VAL A 465 -24.08 25.73 19.62
N ILE A 466 -23.45 24.73 19.00
CA ILE A 466 -22.30 24.00 19.53
C ILE A 466 -21.16 24.20 18.51
N PRO A 467 -20.01 24.79 18.91
CA PRO A 467 -18.85 24.88 18.03
C PRO A 467 -18.23 23.49 17.83
N GLU A 468 -17.93 23.14 16.58
CA GLU A 468 -17.19 21.93 16.21
C GLU A 468 -16.00 22.30 15.33
N ILE A 469 -14.80 21.86 15.72
CA ILE A 469 -13.57 22.10 14.96
C ILE A 469 -13.46 21.03 13.88
N VAL A 470 -13.35 21.46 12.63
CA VAL A 470 -13.33 20.59 11.45
C VAL A 470 -12.00 20.64 10.72
N HIS A 471 -11.71 19.58 9.95
CA HIS A 471 -10.53 19.54 9.08
C HIS A 471 -10.67 20.50 7.91
N VAL A 472 -9.54 21.04 7.47
CA VAL A 472 -9.45 21.99 6.35
C VAL A 472 -8.79 21.29 5.18
N TRP A 473 -9.56 20.79 4.23
CA TRP A 473 -9.03 20.04 3.11
C TRP A 473 -8.74 20.91 1.89
N PRO A 474 -7.67 20.64 1.12
CA PRO A 474 -7.36 21.40 -0.09
C PRO A 474 -8.51 21.35 -1.11
N GLY A 475 -8.92 22.52 -1.59
CA GLY A 475 -9.98 22.67 -2.61
C GLY A 475 -11.42 22.65 -2.06
N VAL A 476 -11.61 22.41 -0.76
CA VAL A 476 -12.93 22.40 -0.11
C VAL A 476 -13.22 23.74 0.54
N THR A 477 -14.38 24.33 0.24
CA THR A 477 -14.88 25.48 1.00
C THR A 477 -15.68 24.96 2.19
N LEU A 478 -15.24 25.22 3.42
CA LEU A 478 -15.78 24.69 4.69
C LEU A 478 -17.32 24.78 4.85
N ILE A 479 -17.98 25.65 4.09
CA ILE A 479 -19.41 25.98 4.23
C ILE A 479 -20.29 25.26 3.18
N LYS A 480 -19.71 24.68 2.12
CA LYS A 480 -20.50 24.07 1.02
C LYS A 480 -20.59 22.54 1.07
N GLU A 481 -19.73 21.86 1.83
CA GLU A 481 -19.61 20.39 1.79
C GLU A 481 -20.10 19.66 3.05
N TYR A 482 -20.50 20.39 4.11
CA TYR A 482 -21.15 19.85 5.32
C TYR A 482 -22.60 20.33 5.41
#